data_AF-A0A259DWM7-F1
#
_entry.id   AF-A0A259DWM7-F1
#
_cell.length_a   1.000
_cell.length_b   1.000
_cell.length_c   1.000
_cell.angle_alpha   90.00
_cell.angle_beta   90.00
_cell.angle_gamma   90.00
#
_symmetry.space_group_name_H-M   'P 1'
#
loop_
_entity.id
_entity.type
_entity.pdbx_description
1 polymer ?
#
loop_
_entity_poly.entity_id
_entity_poly.type
_entity_poly.pdbx_seq_one_letter_code
_entity_poly.pdbx_strand_id
1 'polypeptide(L)' 'MTRRATDNTKALDAFIGKKAEIDAMLARLQALSADHFNFDPEAVNWGSVGSISSVASDLRKITDFLFGEGEHAE' A
#
# COMPACT_ATOMS: atom_id res chain seq x y z
N MET A 1 -14.71 41.06 7.91
CA MET A 1 -15.02 40.16 6.78
C MET A 1 -14.61 38.76 7.21
N THR A 2 -15.58 37.93 7.56
CA THR A 2 -15.39 36.58 8.13
C THR A 2 -14.65 35.70 7.13
N ARG A 3 -13.45 35.24 7.50
CA ARG A 3 -12.72 34.20 6.79
C ARG A 3 -13.61 32.97 6.80
N ARG A 4 -14.31 32.70 5.69
CA ARG A 4 -15.05 31.46 5.47
C ARG A 4 -14.00 30.37 5.57
N ALA A 5 -13.93 29.70 6.72
CA ALA A 5 -13.17 28.48 6.85
C ALA A 5 -13.77 27.57 5.78
N THR A 6 -13.07 27.38 4.67
CA THR A 6 -13.48 26.48 3.60
C THR A 6 -13.85 25.17 4.28
N ASP A 7 -15.11 24.76 4.20
CA ASP A 7 -15.64 23.55 4.83
C ASP A 7 -14.92 22.32 4.27
N ASN A 8 -13.72 22.05 4.79
CA ASN A 8 -12.86 20.95 4.40
C ASN A 8 -13.41 19.61 4.89
N THR A 9 -14.54 19.62 5.62
CA THR A 9 -15.23 18.43 6.11
C THR A 9 -15.48 17.40 5.02
N LYS A 10 -15.83 17.81 3.80
CA LYS A 10 -16.01 16.88 2.66
C LYS A 10 -14.69 16.27 2.18
N ALA A 11 -13.62 17.06 2.12
CA ALA A 11 -12.30 16.58 1.73
C ALA A 11 -11.71 15.66 2.81
N LEU A 12 -11.95 15.96 4.09
CA LEU A 12 -11.54 15.14 5.23
C LEU A 12 -12.28 13.81 5.26
N ASP A 13 -13.59 13.81 5.04
CA ASP A 13 -14.40 12.59 4.95
C ASP A 13 -13.92 11.70 3.78
N ALA A 14 -13.72 12.29 2.59
CA ALA A 14 -13.17 11.59 1.44
C ALA A 14 -11.76 11.02 1.72
N PHE A 15 -10.90 11.77 2.41
CA PHE A 15 -9.56 11.33 2.80
C PHE A 15 -9.63 10.15 3.78
N ILE A 16 -10.48 10.22 4.80
CA ILE A 16 -10.68 9.13 5.78
C ILE A 16 -11.21 7.88 5.06
N GLY A 17 -12.16 8.05 4.15
CA GLY A 17 -12.68 6.94 3.32
C GLY A 17 -11.56 6.28 2.53
N LYS A 18 -10.75 7.08 1.82
CA LYS A 18 -9.60 6.57 1.04
C LYS A 18 -8.56 5.89 1.92
N LYS A 19 -8.28 6.45 3.10
CA LYS A 19 -7.39 5.83 4.08
C LYS A 19 -7.92 4.46 4.53
N ALA A 20 -9.20 4.38 4.90
CA ALA A 20 -9.82 3.13 5.33
C ALA A 20 -9.81 2.06 4.23
N GLU A 21 -10.01 2.44 2.97
CA GLU A 21 -9.85 1.55 1.82
C GLU A 21 -8.41 1.00 1.73
N ILE A 22 -7.39 1.87 1.90
CA ILE A 22 -5.98 1.47 1.90
C ILE A 22 -5.65 0.56 3.09
N ASP A 23 -6.09 0.90 4.31
CA ASP A 23 -5.89 0.05 5.49
C ASP A 23 -6.48 -1.35 5.29
N ALA A 24 -7.67 -1.45 4.68
CA ALA A 24 -8.28 -2.74 4.38
C ALA A 24 -7.49 -3.56 3.34
N MET A 25 -6.91 -2.90 2.33
CA MET A 25 -6.03 -3.56 1.36
C MET A 25 -4.73 -4.05 2.01
N LEU A 26 -4.12 -3.23 2.88
CA LEU A 26 -2.91 -3.60 3.61
C LEU A 26 -3.16 -4.77 4.57
N ALA A 27 -4.28 -4.78 5.28
CA ALA A 27 -4.65 -5.89 6.15
C ALA A 27 -4.80 -7.22 5.40
N ARG A 28 -5.35 -7.20 4.18
CA ARG A 28 -5.43 -8.39 3.31
C ARG A 28 -4.05 -8.88 2.88
N LEU A 29 -3.15 -7.96 2.53
CA LEU A 29 -1.77 -8.31 2.17
C LEU A 29 -0.99 -8.88 3.37
N GLN A 30 -1.20 -8.34 4.58
CA GLN A 30 -0.60 -8.90 5.79
C GLN A 30 -1.10 -10.31 6.08
N ALA A 31 -2.41 -10.57 5.93
CA ALA A 31 -2.97 -11.91 6.10
C ALA A 31 -2.38 -12.90 5.08
N LEU A 32 -2.27 -12.49 3.80
CA LEU A 32 -1.60 -13.29 2.77
C LEU A 32 -0.13 -13.54 3.11
N SER A 33 0.60 -12.53 3.57
CA SER A 33 2.00 -12.68 3.98
C SER A 33 2.17 -13.66 5.14
N ALA A 34 1.24 -13.70 6.09
CA ALA A 34 1.25 -14.68 7.18
C ALA A 34 0.99 -16.11 6.67
N ASP A 35 0.22 -16.25 5.60
CA ASP A 35 -0.07 -17.49 4.89
C ASP A 35 0.90 -17.76 3.72
N HIS A 36 2.15 -17.25 3.78
CA HIS A 36 3.17 -17.48 2.74
C HIS A 36 2.73 -17.06 1.32
N PHE A 37 1.85 -16.07 1.21
CA PHE A 37 1.19 -15.66 -0.03
C PHE A 37 0.43 -16.79 -0.73
N ASN A 38 -0.12 -17.72 0.05
CA ASN A 38 -0.79 -18.93 -0.43
C ASN A 38 0.14 -19.81 -1.29
N PHE A 39 1.46 -19.72 -1.06
CA PHE A 39 2.43 -20.65 -1.63
C PHE A 39 2.74 -21.75 -0.61
N ASP A 40 2.73 -22.98 -1.11
CA ASP A 40 3.15 -24.12 -0.34
C ASP A 40 4.68 -24.07 -0.17
N PRO A 41 5.23 -23.97 1.06
CA PRO A 41 6.66 -23.78 1.29
C PRO A 41 7.50 -24.93 0.72
N GLU A 42 6.92 -26.12 0.62
CA GLU A 42 7.56 -27.31 0.04
C GLU A 42 7.55 -27.30 -1.50
N ALA A 43 6.67 -26.51 -2.13
CA ALA A 43 6.53 -26.37 -3.58
C ALA A 43 7.09 -25.04 -4.13
N VAL A 44 7.62 -24.16 -3.27
CA VAL A 44 8.26 -22.90 -3.67
C VAL A 44 9.42 -23.17 -4.62
N ASN A 45 9.39 -22.49 -5.76
CA ASN A 45 10.45 -22.55 -6.76
C ASN A 45 10.77 -21.14 -7.30
N TRP A 46 11.74 -21.04 -8.21
CA TRP A 46 12.15 -19.77 -8.81
C TRP A 46 11.01 -19.03 -9.54
N GLY A 47 10.00 -19.73 -10.05
CA GLY A 47 8.79 -19.12 -10.58
C GLY A 47 7.96 -18.41 -9.50
N SER A 48 7.78 -19.05 -8.34
CA SER A 48 7.12 -18.45 -7.16
C SER A 48 7.88 -17.21 -6.67
N VAL A 49 9.22 -17.27 -6.67
CA VAL A 49 10.09 -16.13 -6.33
C VAL A 49 9.88 -14.97 -7.31
N GLY A 50 9.74 -15.25 -8.61
CA GLY A 50 9.41 -14.23 -9.61
C GLY A 50 8.07 -13.55 -9.35
N SER A 51 7.03 -14.32 -9.01
CA SER A 51 5.70 -13.78 -8.70
C SER A 51 5.70 -12.86 -7.49
N ILE A 52 6.31 -13.27 -6.36
CA ILE A 52 6.37 -12.45 -5.15
C ILE A 52 7.31 -11.25 -5.31
N SER A 53 8.35 -11.35 -6.15
CA SER A 53 9.25 -10.23 -6.48
C SER A 53 8.53 -9.09 -7.19
N SER A 54 7.56 -9.40 -8.06
CA SER A 54 6.73 -8.38 -8.69
C SER A 54 5.91 -7.62 -7.64
N VAL A 55 5.25 -8.34 -6.73
CA VAL A 55 4.45 -7.75 -5.65
C VAL A 55 5.32 -6.86 -4.74
N ALA A 56 6.51 -7.33 -4.37
CA ALA A 56 7.46 -6.55 -3.58
C ALA A 56 7.92 -5.27 -4.30
N SER A 57 8.11 -5.33 -5.61
CA SER A 57 8.50 -4.17 -6.42
C SER A 57 7.39 -3.11 -6.49
N ASP A 58 6.13 -3.53 -6.62
CA ASP A 58 5.00 -2.61 -6.63
C ASP A 58 4.76 -1.97 -5.26
N LEU A 59 4.86 -2.75 -4.17
CA LEU A 59 4.83 -2.20 -2.81
C LEU A 59 5.95 -1.20 -2.58
N ARG A 60 7.16 -1.49 -3.06
CA ARG A 60 8.29 -0.57 -2.96
C ARG A 60 8.03 0.75 -3.69
N LYS A 61 7.46 0.73 -4.90
CA LYS A 61 7.08 1.97 -5.61
C LYS A 61 6.05 2.79 -4.83
N ILE A 62 5.09 2.11 -4.20
CA ILE A 62 4.05 2.78 -3.39
C ILE A 62 4.68 3.42 -2.15
N THR A 63 5.56 2.70 -1.43
CA THR A 63 6.24 3.25 -0.26
C THR A 63 7.16 4.40 -0.66
N ASP A 64 7.94 4.23 -1.71
CA ASP A 64 8.84 5.23 -2.25
C ASP A 64 8.11 6.55 -2.61
N PHE A 65 6.95 6.44 -3.26
CA PHE A 65 6.05 7.56 -3.52
C PHE A 65 5.48 8.21 -2.24
N LEU A 66 5.11 7.41 -1.24
CA LEU A 66 4.50 7.91 0.01
C LEU A 66 5.51 8.53 0.97
N PHE A 67 6.74 8.01 1.01
CA PHE A 67 7.81 8.46 1.88
C PHE A 67 8.76 9.45 1.19
N GLY A 68 8.58 9.70 -0.12
CA GLY A 68 9.42 10.60 -0.90
C GLY A 68 10.84 10.07 -1.11
N GLU A 69 11.04 8.76 -0.97
CA GLU A 69 12.36 8.13 -1.14
C GLU A 69 12.80 8.10 -2.62
N GLY A 70 11.87 8.31 -3.56
CA GLY A 70 12.15 8.34 -5.00
C GLY A 70 12.51 9.69 -5.59
N GLU A 71 12.32 10.78 -4.85
CA GLU A 71 12.70 12.14 -5.29
C GLU A 71 14.03 12.61 -4.67
N HIS A 72 14.71 11.78 -3.87
CA HIS A 72 16.02 12.08 -3.28
C HIS A 72 16.97 10.87 -3.21
N ALA A 73 16.96 10.01 -4.23
CA ALA A 73 18.07 9.10 -4.53
C ALA A 73 18.64 9.45 -5.92
N GLU A 74 19.51 10.47 -5.95
CA GLU A 74 20.42 10.93 -7.02
C GLU A 74 20.08 10.69 -8.51
#